data_AF-A0AA36H0H3-F1
#
_entry.id   AF-A0AA36H0H3-F1
#
_cell.length_a   1.000
_cell.length_b   1.000
_cell.length_c   1.000
_cell.angle_alpha   90.00
_cell.angle_beta   90.00
_cell.angle_gamma   90.00
#
_symmetry.space_group_name_H-M   'P 1'
#
loop_
_entity.id
_entity.type
_entity.pdbx_description
1 polymer ?
#
loop_
_entity_poly.entity_id
_entity_poly.type
_entity_poly.pdbx_seq_one_letter_code
_entity_poly.pdbx_strand_id
1 'polypeptide(L)'
;MVDDIPPTFVPLNATFESIDPLANATGILGSDKIQVGRKDISHFVIPNVTFGLALDMQTTELDGVQSGVLGLGLNNVGTNSEPFIRSIFDQGYLRVG
;
A
#
# COMPACT_ATOMS: atom_id res chain seq x y z
N MET A 1 3.84 16.42 -12.47
CA MET A 1 4.09 15.13 -11.79
C MET A 1 4.24 15.34 -10.27
N VAL A 2 3.44 16.24 -9.68
CA VAL A 2 3.37 16.50 -8.21
C VAL A 2 1.91 16.39 -7.72
N ASP A 3 0.96 16.12 -8.61
CA ASP A 3 -0.47 16.16 -8.33
C ASP A 3 -1.05 14.81 -7.85
N ASP A 4 -0.24 13.75 -7.82
CA ASP A 4 -0.69 12.39 -7.47
C ASP A 4 -0.35 11.96 -6.03
N ILE A 5 0.22 12.86 -5.21
CA ILE A 5 0.49 12.57 -3.79
C ILE A 5 -0.74 12.99 -2.97
N PRO A 6 -1.40 12.06 -2.24
CA PRO A 6 -2.53 12.41 -1.40
C PRO A 6 -2.14 13.47 -0.35
N PRO A 7 -3.00 14.46 -0.05
CA PRO A 7 -2.69 15.53 0.91
C PRO A 7 -2.51 15.02 2.35
N THR A 8 -2.98 13.81 2.64
CA THR A 8 -2.84 13.15 3.95
C THR A 8 -1.64 12.21 4.03
N PHE A 9 -0.92 12.01 2.92
CA PHE A 9 0.25 11.15 2.86
C PHE A 9 1.43 11.83 3.57
N VAL A 10 2.00 11.14 4.55
CA VAL A 10 3.17 11.59 5.31
C VAL A 10 4.38 10.75 4.88
N PRO A 11 5.35 11.32 4.14
CA PRO A 11 6.57 10.61 3.76
C PRO A 11 7.39 10.20 4.97
N LEU A 12 7.98 9.00 4.94
CA LEU A 12 8.84 8.48 6.01
C LEU A 12 10.35 8.67 5.74
N ASN A 13 10.72 9.50 4.75
CA ASN A 13 12.10 9.70 4.29
C ASN A 13 12.85 8.39 3.97
N ALA A 14 12.12 7.39 3.47
CA ALA A 14 12.66 6.12 3.03
C ALA A 14 12.12 5.78 1.63
N THR A 15 12.87 5.01 0.86
CA THR A 15 12.46 4.49 -0.45
C THR A 15 12.10 3.02 -0.36
N PHE A 16 11.37 2.53 -1.35
CA PHE A 16 11.18 1.10 -1.56
C PHE A 16 11.51 0.72 -2.99
N GLU A 17 11.88 -0.54 -3.15
CA GLU A 17 12.02 -1.22 -4.42
C GLU A 17 11.32 -2.57 -4.30
N SER A 18 10.44 -2.87 -5.25
CA SER A 18 9.81 -4.17 -5.41
C SER A 18 10.33 -4.79 -6.70
N ILE A 19 10.93 -5.98 -6.58
CA ILE A 19 11.44 -6.74 -7.71
C ILE A 19 10.65 -8.03 -7.81
N ASP A 20 9.80 -8.12 -8.82
CA ASP A 20 9.05 -9.32 -9.18
C ASP A 20 9.26 -9.62 -10.67
N PRO A 21 9.34 -10.89 -11.11
CA PRO A 21 9.50 -11.23 -12.52
C PRO A 21 8.47 -10.58 -13.47
N LEU A 22 7.33 -10.14 -12.95
CA LEU A 22 6.19 -9.65 -13.72
C LEU A 22 5.91 -8.15 -13.50
N ALA A 23 6.38 -7.60 -12.38
CA ALA A 23 6.17 -6.20 -12.03
C ALA A 23 7.26 -5.65 -11.11
N ASN A 24 7.97 -4.64 -11.59
CA ASN A 24 8.93 -3.89 -10.79
C ASN A 24 8.37 -2.51 -10.45
N ALA A 25 8.59 -2.06 -9.22
CA ALA A 25 8.16 -0.74 -8.79
C ALA A 25 9.21 -0.10 -7.88
N THR A 26 9.43 1.20 -8.04
CA THR A 26 10.26 2.00 -7.14
C THR A 26 9.52 3.24 -6.70
N GLY A 27 9.83 3.71 -5.50
CA GLY A 27 9.20 4.91 -4.99
C GLY A 27 9.54 5.23 -3.54
N ILE A 28 8.63 5.93 -2.87
CA ILE A 28 8.81 6.40 -1.50
C ILE A 28 7.88 5.67 -0.54
N LEU A 29 8.39 5.38 0.65
CA LEU A 29 7.57 4.90 1.76
C LEU A 29 6.92 6.10 2.46
N GLY A 30 5.65 5.95 2.80
CA GLY A 30 4.94 6.89 3.64
C GLY A 30 3.81 6.22 4.39
N SER A 31 3.13 7.02 5.21
CA SER A 31 1.97 6.60 5.97
C SER A 31 0.77 7.45 5.57
N ASP A 32 -0.38 6.80 5.41
CA ASP A 32 -1.67 7.48 5.23
C ASP A 32 -2.81 6.61 5.79
N LYS A 33 -4.04 7.10 5.68
CA LYS A 33 -5.25 6.31 5.85
C LYS A 33 -5.55 5.50 4.58
N ILE A 34 -5.91 4.24 4.75
CA ILE A 34 -6.41 3.39 3.66
C ILE A 34 -7.90 3.13 3.89
N GLN A 35 -8.69 3.32 2.83
CA GLN A 35 -10.08 2.91 2.81
C GLN A 35 -10.22 1.59 2.05
N VAL A 36 -10.71 0.55 2.72
CA VAL A 36 -11.05 -0.73 2.08
C VAL A 36 -12.57 -0.86 1.99
N GLY A 37 -13.06 -1.24 0.82
CA GLY A 37 -14.49 -1.37 0.54
C GLY A 37 -15.11 -0.10 -0.08
N ARG A 38 -16.38 -0.22 -0.45
CA ARG A 38 -17.11 0.85 -1.13
C ARG A 38 -17.78 1.78 -0.13
N LYS A 39 -17.57 3.09 -0.32
CA LYS A 39 -18.07 4.15 0.58
C LYS A 39 -19.59 4.09 0.80
N ASP A 40 -20.34 3.67 -0.23
CA ASP A 40 -21.79 3.61 -0.26
C ASP A 40 -22.39 2.30 0.29
N ILE A 41 -21.57 1.29 0.60
CA ILE A 41 -22.05 -0.03 1.08
C ILE A 41 -21.50 -0.31 2.47
N SER A 42 -20.21 -0.61 2.55
CA SER A 42 -19.50 -0.99 3.75
C SER A 42 -18.04 -0.74 3.48
N HIS A 43 -17.43 0.07 4.33
CA HIS A 43 -16.04 0.43 4.20
C HIS A 43 -15.38 0.55 5.58
N PHE A 44 -14.09 0.30 5.61
CA PHE A 44 -13.24 0.52 6.77
C PHE A 44 -12.21 1.57 6.42
N VAL A 45 -12.06 2.57 7.29
CA VAL A 45 -10.98 3.54 7.21
C VAL A 45 -9.95 3.16 8.26
N ILE A 46 -8.79 2.72 7.82
CA ILE A 46 -7.68 2.31 8.66
C ILE A 46 -6.64 3.44 8.64
N PRO A 47 -6.37 4.12 9.76
CA PRO A 47 -5.37 5.16 9.83
C PRO A 47 -3.95 4.58 9.91
N ASN A 48 -2.95 5.44 9.69
CA ASN A 48 -1.54 5.18 9.97
C ASN A 48 -0.99 3.90 9.33
N VAL A 49 -1.44 3.59 8.11
CA VAL A 49 -0.92 2.44 7.35
C VAL A 49 0.29 2.87 6.57
N THR A 50 1.41 2.17 6.76
CA THR A 50 2.62 2.37 5.96
C THR A 50 2.52 1.62 4.64
N PHE A 51 2.79 2.29 3.52
CA PHE A 51 2.84 1.69 2.19
C PHE A 51 3.79 2.46 1.27
N GLY A 52 4.13 1.85 0.13
CA GLY A 52 4.93 2.47 -0.92
C GLY A 52 4.07 3.23 -1.93
N LEU A 53 4.38 4.49 -2.17
CA LEU A 53 3.87 5.25 -3.31
C LEU A 53 4.84 5.07 -4.48
N ALA A 54 4.45 4.26 -5.47
CA ALA A 54 5.26 4.01 -6.66
C ALA A 54 5.36 5.29 -7.51
N LEU A 55 6.58 5.72 -7.81
CA LEU A 55 6.88 6.84 -8.70
C LEU A 55 7.25 6.34 -10.11
N ASP A 56 7.77 5.11 -10.19
CA ASP A 56 8.00 4.38 -11.42
C ASP A 56 7.52 2.94 -11.24
N MET A 57 6.82 2.43 -12.25
CA MET A 57 6.30 1.07 -12.28
C MET A 57 6.42 0.51 -13.70
N GLN A 58 7.09 -0.63 -13.80
CA GLN A 58 7.22 -1.40 -15.02
C GLN A 58 6.51 -2.74 -14.81
N THR A 59 5.55 -3.04 -15.67
CA THR A 59 4.74 -4.25 -15.54
C THR A 59 4.35 -4.78 -16.91
N THR A 60 4.30 -6.09 -17.03
CA THR A 60 3.78 -6.80 -18.21
C THR A 60 2.37 -7.33 -17.99
N GLU A 61 1.80 -7.16 -16.79
CA GLU A 61 0.55 -7.78 -16.36
C GLU A 61 -0.56 -6.80 -15.96
N LEU A 62 -0.23 -5.57 -15.56
CA LEU A 62 -1.24 -4.56 -15.30
C LEU A 62 -1.68 -3.94 -16.63
N ASP A 63 -2.87 -4.31 -17.09
CA ASP A 63 -3.52 -3.84 -18.32
C ASP A 63 -4.02 -2.39 -18.26
N GLY A 64 -3.50 -1.59 -17.31
CA GLY A 64 -3.88 -0.20 -17.09
C GLY A 64 -5.20 -0.01 -16.32
N VAL A 65 -5.94 -1.08 -15.99
CA VAL A 65 -7.17 -0.99 -15.18
C VAL A 65 -6.85 -0.91 -13.68
N GLN A 66 -5.68 -1.38 -13.28
CA GLN A 66 -5.24 -1.49 -11.89
C GLN A 66 -4.19 -0.41 -11.60
N SER A 67 -4.40 0.38 -10.54
CA SER A 67 -3.49 1.47 -10.16
C SER A 67 -2.45 1.08 -9.10
N GLY A 68 -2.43 -0.18 -8.66
CA GLY A 68 -1.50 -0.66 -7.64
C GLY A 68 -1.84 -2.05 -7.11
N VAL A 69 -1.04 -2.52 -6.15
CA VAL A 69 -1.15 -3.85 -5.54
C VAL A 69 -1.27 -3.72 -4.02
N LEU A 70 -2.19 -4.48 -3.42
CA LEU A 70 -2.32 -4.62 -1.97
C LEU A 70 -1.82 -6.00 -1.54
N GLY A 71 -0.63 -6.06 -0.94
CA GLY A 71 -0.07 -7.30 -0.41
C GLY A 71 -0.82 -7.80 0.83
N LEU A 72 -1.34 -9.03 0.78
CA LEU A 72 -2.03 -9.69 1.91
C LEU A 72 -1.18 -10.79 2.57
N GLY A 73 0.10 -10.86 2.23
CA GLY A 73 1.06 -11.78 2.84
C GLY A 73 1.34 -11.43 4.32
N LEU A 74 1.73 -12.43 5.10
CA LEU A 74 2.01 -12.28 6.53
C LEU A 74 3.47 -11.95 6.85
N ASN A 75 4.38 -12.13 5.89
CA ASN A 75 5.81 -11.96 6.09
C ASN A 75 6.28 -10.61 5.53
N ASN A 76 7.24 -9.99 6.21
CA ASN A 76 8.01 -8.86 5.69
C ASN A 76 8.90 -9.34 4.54
N VAL A 77 8.39 -9.29 3.31
CA VAL A 77 9.15 -9.65 2.12
C VAL A 77 9.44 -8.37 1.34
N GLY A 78 10.72 -8.02 1.23
CA GLY A 78 11.26 -7.11 0.21
C GLY A 78 11.13 -5.60 0.44
N THR A 79 10.08 -5.09 1.09
CA THR A 79 9.77 -3.64 1.03
C THR A 79 10.13 -2.82 2.27
N ASN A 80 10.76 -3.42 3.30
CA ASN A 80 11.07 -2.77 4.59
C ASN A 80 9.86 -2.09 5.28
N SER A 81 8.64 -2.51 4.94
CA SER A 81 7.39 -2.01 5.51
C SER A 81 6.63 -3.17 6.16
N GLU A 82 6.01 -2.92 7.30
CA GLU A 82 5.11 -3.87 7.95
C GLU A 82 3.97 -4.29 7.00
N PRO A 83 3.56 -5.57 6.95
CA PRO A 83 2.55 -6.00 6.01
C PRO A 83 1.19 -5.41 6.39
N PHE A 84 0.41 -5.05 5.37
CA PHE A 84 -0.91 -4.44 5.55
C PHE A 84 -1.80 -5.23 6.53
N ILE A 85 -1.85 -6.56 6.36
CA ILE A 85 -2.66 -7.46 7.20
C ILE A 85 -2.27 -7.38 8.68
N ARG A 86 -0.99 -7.20 9.00
CA ARG A 86 -0.56 -7.08 10.40
C ARG A 86 -0.98 -5.73 10.99
N SER A 87 -0.85 -4.65 10.23
CA SER A 87 -1.30 -3.31 10.64
C SER A 87 -2.80 -3.27 10.98
N ILE A 88 -3.64 -3.94 10.21
CA ILE A 88 -5.09 -3.96 10.48
C ILE A 88 -5.49 -4.84 11.68
N PHE A 89 -4.75 -5.93 11.93
CA PHE A 89 -4.97 -6.76 13.12
C PHE A 89 -4.54 -6.03 14.39
N ASP A 90 -3.35 -5.42 14.39
CA ASP A 90 -2.81 -4.71 15.56
C ASP A 90 -3.67 -3.50 15.96
N GLN A 91 -4.32 -2.87 14.98
CA GLN A 91 -5.27 -1.78 15.21
C GLN A 91 -6.70 -2.25 15.55
N GLY A 92 -6.96 -3.56 15.56
CA GLY A 92 -8.24 -4.15 15.94
C GLY A 92 -9.36 -4.03 14.89
N TYR A 93 -9.03 -3.70 13.64
CA TYR A 93 -9.98 -3.61 12.52
C TYR A 93 -10.41 -4.99 12.02
N LEU A 94 -9.58 -6.01 12.24
CA LEU A 94 -9.97 -7.41 12.11
C LEU A 94 -9.79 -8.09 13.46
N ARG A 95 -10.79 -8.88 13.86
CA ARG A 95 -10.73 -9.72 15.06
C ARG A 95 -10.71 -11.18 14.62
N VAL A 96 -9.76 -11.95 15.14
CA VAL A 96 -9.79 -13.40 14.99
C VAL A 96 -10.90 -13.91 15.91
N GLY A 97 -11.93 -14.52 15.32
CA GLY A 97 -13.03 -15.15 16.04
C GLY A 97 -12.70 -16.55 16.52
#